data_AF-A0A225V809-F1
#
_entry.id   AF-A0A225V809-F1
#
_cell.length_a   1.000
_cell.length_b   1.000
_cell.length_c   1.000
_cell.angle_alpha   90.00
_cell.angle_beta   90.00
_cell.angle_gamma   90.00
#
_symmetry.space_group_name_H-M   'P 1'
#
loop_
_entity.id
_entity.type
_entity.pdbx_description
1 polymer ?
#
loop_
_entity_poly.entity_id
_entity_poly.type
_entity_poly.pdbx_seq_one_letter_code
_entity_poly.pdbx_strand_id
1 'polypeptide(L)'
;VTLDTTGIMQTPWGERVGYNVSHSVGFPQLPAFTNLGIARGNMSVCSLYRQKANNTVECYTRGFFDLSSGTHNHAIMALQTIATQWLSFSRNMECAQMKKLAWKLRKNSTESDMLQIVPAQPKQKPTDSTCRVCSKSFSFLQGRKKTCKSCDRAVCSRCCVKKLVCVMAPDQCSILEKKRSFCSRCIHEVMQSDPVAIARDELATMRPSEPVEYSL
;
A
#
# COMPACT_ATOMS: atom_id res chain seq x y z
N VAL A 1 -1.84 14.39 19.09
CA VAL A 1 -3.04 13.52 19.03
C VAL A 1 -3.98 14.14 18.02
N THR A 2 -4.49 13.36 17.08
CA THR A 2 -5.40 13.82 16.04
C THR A 2 -6.63 12.95 15.97
N LEU A 3 -7.73 13.53 15.53
CA LEU A 3 -8.83 12.79 14.95
C LEU A 3 -8.65 12.79 13.44
N ASP A 4 -8.76 11.60 12.87
CA ASP A 4 -8.60 11.37 11.44
C ASP A 4 -9.90 10.83 10.85
N THR A 5 -10.31 11.38 9.72
CA THR A 5 -11.43 10.86 8.94
C THR A 5 -11.03 10.77 7.47
N THR A 6 -11.33 9.64 6.85
CA THR A 6 -11.13 9.42 5.42
C THR A 6 -12.44 8.92 4.82
N GLY A 7 -12.75 9.39 3.62
CA GLY A 7 -13.96 8.95 2.94
C GLY A 7 -13.95 9.29 1.46
N ILE A 8 -15.09 9.00 0.82
CA ILE A 8 -15.34 9.30 -0.58
C ILE A 8 -16.73 9.92 -0.66
N MET A 9 -16.84 11.03 -1.37
CA MET A 9 -18.10 11.72 -1.64
C MET A 9 -18.28 11.96 -3.14
N GLN A 10 -19.53 12.20 -3.54
CA GLN A 10 -19.85 12.75 -4.85
C GLN A 10 -20.16 14.23 -4.70
N THR A 11 -19.55 15.07 -5.53
CA THR A 11 -19.88 16.49 -5.59
C THR A 11 -21.25 16.68 -6.26
N PRO A 12 -21.91 17.84 -6.08
CA PRO A 12 -23.15 18.16 -6.79
C PRO A 12 -23.02 18.10 -8.32
N TRP A 13 -21.80 18.24 -8.85
CA TRP A 13 -21.49 18.15 -10.28
C TRP A 13 -21.16 16.72 -10.75
N GLY A 14 -21.39 15.70 -9.91
CA GLY A 14 -21.21 14.29 -10.24
C GLY A 14 -19.77 13.78 -10.12
N GLU A 15 -18.86 14.56 -9.53
CA GLU A 15 -17.45 14.17 -9.43
C GLU A 15 -17.19 13.33 -8.20
N ARG A 16 -16.38 12.28 -8.35
CA ARG A 16 -15.97 11.44 -7.22
C ARG A 16 -14.70 12.01 -6.58
N VAL A 17 -14.82 12.39 -5.30
CA VAL A 17 -13.73 12.99 -4.53
C VAL A 17 -13.47 12.15 -3.28
N GLY A 18 -12.25 11.64 -3.14
CA GLY A 18 -11.75 11.11 -1.88
C GLY A 18 -11.26 12.25 -0.98
N TYR A 19 -11.41 12.11 0.32
CA TYR A 19 -10.87 13.08 1.29
C TYR A 19 -10.18 12.38 2.45
N ASN A 20 -9.19 13.05 3.03
CA ASN A 20 -8.63 12.73 4.33
C ASN A 20 -8.50 14.03 5.13
N VAL A 21 -9.10 14.08 6.32
CA VAL A 21 -9.03 15.23 7.22
C VAL A 21 -8.46 14.77 8.55
N SER A 22 -7.42 15.47 9.00
CA SER A 22 -6.74 15.21 10.27
C SER A 22 -6.74 16.50 11.09
N HIS A 23 -7.21 16.45 12.33
CA HIS A 23 -7.26 17.62 13.20
C HIS A 23 -6.80 17.29 14.61
N SER A 24 -5.89 18.12 15.16
CA SER A 24 -5.45 18.00 16.54
C SER A 24 -6.58 18.24 17.51
N VAL A 25 -6.66 17.38 18.52
CA VAL A 25 -7.65 17.51 19.60
C VAL A 25 -6.97 17.39 20.95
N GLY A 26 -7.52 18.09 21.94
CA GLY A 26 -7.07 18.02 23.33
C GLY A 26 -7.84 16.97 24.11
N PHE A 27 -7.12 16.19 24.92
CA PHE A 27 -7.71 15.24 25.87
C PHE A 27 -7.02 15.38 27.22
N PRO A 28 -7.76 15.53 28.33
CA PRO A 28 -7.17 15.58 29.67
C PRO A 28 -6.28 14.36 30.00
N GLN A 29 -6.63 13.18 29.48
CA GLN A 29 -5.89 11.93 29.69
C GLN A 29 -4.54 11.89 28.95
N LEU A 30 -4.33 12.78 27.98
CA LEU A 30 -3.09 12.87 27.20
C LEU A 30 -2.53 14.30 27.29
N PRO A 31 -2.02 14.72 28.46
CA PRO A 31 -1.48 16.06 28.68
C PRO A 31 -0.20 16.31 27.86
N ALA A 32 0.27 17.55 27.84
CA ALA A 32 1.58 17.84 27.28
C ALA A 32 2.68 17.15 28.12
N PHE A 33 3.60 16.46 27.45
CA PHE A 33 4.71 15.75 28.08
C PHE A 33 5.94 16.65 28.23
N THR A 34 5.72 17.87 28.72
CA THR A 34 6.77 18.90 28.87
C THR A 34 7.88 18.43 29.82
N ASN A 35 7.53 17.64 30.83
CA ASN A 35 8.46 16.98 31.75
C ASN A 35 9.43 16.01 31.05
N LEU A 36 9.07 15.50 29.87
CA LEU A 36 9.92 14.64 29.04
C LEU A 36 10.60 15.40 27.89
N GLY A 37 10.48 16.74 27.86
CA GLY A 37 11.02 17.57 26.79
C GLY A 37 10.31 17.39 25.44
N ILE A 38 9.12 16.78 25.42
CA ILE A 38 8.37 16.52 24.19
C ILE A 38 7.44 17.70 23.92
N ALA A 39 7.75 18.43 22.84
CA ALA A 39 6.92 19.52 22.34
C ALA A 39 5.64 18.97 21.67
N ARG A 40 4.49 19.55 22.01
CA ARG A 40 3.19 19.22 21.39
C ARG A 40 2.85 20.26 20.34
N GLY A 41 2.89 19.86 19.07
CA GLY A 41 2.35 20.67 17.97
C GLY A 41 0.86 20.41 17.73
N ASN A 42 0.14 21.43 17.29
CA ASN A 42 -1.23 21.29 16.78
C ASN A 42 -1.24 21.36 15.25
N MET A 43 -2.12 20.59 14.63
CA MET A 43 -2.30 20.64 13.18
C MET A 43 -3.76 20.50 12.76
N SER A 44 -4.07 21.04 11.60
CA SER A 44 -5.32 20.78 10.88
C SER A 44 -4.99 20.61 9.41
N VAL A 45 -5.15 19.40 8.87
CA VAL A 45 -4.76 19.02 7.51
C VAL A 45 -5.98 18.47 6.77
N CYS A 46 -6.16 18.91 5.52
CA CYS A 46 -7.14 18.38 4.60
C CYS A 46 -6.46 18.00 3.28
N SER A 47 -6.67 16.76 2.86
CA SER A 47 -6.25 16.22 1.58
C SER A 47 -7.46 15.83 0.75
N LEU A 48 -7.50 16.26 -0.51
CA LEU A 48 -8.55 15.95 -1.47
C LEU A 48 -7.96 15.21 -2.67
N TYR A 49 -8.69 14.21 -3.15
CA TYR A 49 -8.30 13.34 -4.25
C TYR A 49 -9.43 13.30 -5.28
N ARG A 50 -9.31 14.10 -6.35
CA ARG A 50 -10.32 14.20 -7.40
C ARG A 50 -9.95 13.31 -8.58
N GLN A 51 -10.85 12.41 -8.96
CA GLN A 51 -10.67 11.58 -10.15
C GLN A 51 -10.95 12.41 -11.41
N LYS A 52 -9.96 12.57 -12.30
CA LYS A 52 -10.12 13.31 -13.57
C LYS A 52 -10.39 12.38 -14.74
N ALA A 53 -9.51 11.41 -14.96
CA ALA A 53 -9.62 10.39 -16.01
C ALA A 53 -9.42 9.00 -15.38
N ASN A 54 -9.64 7.94 -16.15
CA ASN A 54 -9.61 6.55 -15.66
C ASN A 54 -8.33 6.17 -14.88
N ASN A 55 -7.20 6.85 -15.11
CA ASN A 55 -5.92 6.57 -14.45
C ASN A 55 -5.26 7.81 -13.82
N THR A 56 -6.00 8.92 -13.64
CA THR A 56 -5.42 10.18 -13.15
C THR A 56 -6.24 10.72 -11.99
N VAL A 57 -5.55 10.93 -10.87
CA VAL A 57 -6.10 11.56 -9.67
C VAL A 57 -5.34 12.85 -9.43
N GLU A 58 -6.08 13.94 -9.32
CA GLU A 58 -5.57 15.22 -8.87
C GLU A 58 -5.54 15.23 -7.35
N CYS A 59 -4.38 15.56 -6.77
CA CYS A 59 -4.17 15.60 -5.33
C CYS A 59 -4.03 17.06 -4.90
N TYR A 60 -4.83 17.46 -3.92
CA TYR A 60 -4.69 18.72 -3.22
C TYR A 60 -4.46 18.44 -1.74
N THR A 61 -3.56 19.18 -1.10
CA THR A 61 -3.35 19.07 0.35
C THR A 61 -3.03 20.44 0.90
N ARG A 62 -3.69 20.76 2.02
CA ARG A 62 -3.45 21.97 2.78
C ARG A 62 -3.45 21.64 4.25
N GLY A 63 -2.58 22.31 5.00
CA GLY A 63 -2.50 22.15 6.43
C GLY A 63 -2.12 23.43 7.12
N PHE A 64 -2.58 23.56 8.36
CA PHE A 64 -2.18 24.60 9.29
C PHE A 64 -1.48 23.92 10.46
N PHE A 65 -0.35 24.50 10.88
CA PHE A 65 0.48 23.93 11.94
C PHE A 65 0.82 25.02 12.94
N ASP A 66 0.59 24.71 14.21
CA ASP A 66 1.08 25.45 15.35
C ASP A 66 2.20 24.61 15.97
N LEU A 67 3.43 24.93 15.57
CA LEU A 67 4.63 24.25 16.00
C LEU A 67 5.22 25.07 17.15
N SER A 68 5.21 24.52 18.35
CA SER A 68 5.76 25.18 19.56
C SER A 68 7.31 25.23 19.55
N SER A 69 7.92 25.56 18.41
CA SER A 69 9.36 25.77 18.29
C SER A 69 9.68 27.22 18.61
N GLY A 70 10.50 27.45 19.64
CA GLY A 70 10.85 28.79 20.13
C GLY A 70 11.62 29.69 19.16
N THR A 71 11.88 29.27 17.92
CA THR A 71 12.52 30.09 16.88
C THR A 71 11.76 30.03 15.56
N HIS A 72 11.55 31.18 14.93
CA HIS A 72 10.83 31.33 13.65
C HIS A 72 11.44 30.48 12.52
N ASN A 73 12.77 30.36 12.50
CA ASN A 73 13.50 29.59 11.49
C ASN A 73 13.19 28.09 11.57
N HIS A 74 13.02 27.52 12.76
CA HIS A 74 12.66 26.11 12.92
C HIS A 74 11.24 25.83 12.39
N ALA A 75 10.30 26.74 12.64
CA ALA A 75 8.94 26.62 12.10
C ALA A 75 8.93 26.65 10.56
N ILE A 76 9.69 27.56 9.93
CA ILE A 76 9.81 27.61 8.46
C ILE A 76 10.38 26.30 7.91
N MET A 77 11.49 25.80 8.46
CA MET A 77 12.12 24.55 8.01
C MET A 77 11.19 23.34 8.16
N ALA A 78 10.44 23.28 9.27
CA ALA A 78 9.46 22.22 9.49
C ALA A 78 8.33 22.29 8.44
N LEU A 79 7.78 23.48 8.16
CA LEU A 79 6.76 23.66 7.13
C LEU A 79 7.26 23.29 5.73
N GLN A 80 8.50 23.63 5.38
CA GLN A 80 9.11 23.24 4.10
C GLN A 80 9.26 21.72 3.99
N THR A 81 9.65 21.06 5.09
CA THR A 81 9.78 19.60 5.16
C THR A 81 8.42 18.92 5.01
N ILE A 82 7.38 19.42 5.70
CA ILE A 82 6.00 18.93 5.57
C ILE A 82 5.50 19.07 4.13
N ALA A 83 5.69 20.25 3.51
CA ALA A 83 5.28 20.50 2.14
C ALA A 83 5.98 19.55 1.16
N THR A 84 7.29 19.32 1.35
CA THR A 84 8.06 18.37 0.54
C THR A 84 7.56 16.94 0.73
N GLN A 85 7.20 16.55 1.95
CA GLN A 85 6.64 15.23 2.24
C GLN A 85 5.31 15.00 1.52
N TRP A 86 4.44 16.01 1.42
CA TRP A 86 3.17 15.89 0.69
C TRP A 86 3.35 15.63 -0.81
N LEU A 87 4.46 16.02 -1.43
CA LEU A 87 4.76 15.66 -2.83
C LEU A 87 4.83 14.13 -3.03
N SER A 88 5.13 13.38 -1.97
CA SER A 88 5.13 11.92 -1.98
C SER A 88 3.72 11.32 -2.07
N PHE A 89 2.64 12.07 -1.92
CA PHE A 89 1.27 11.55 -2.07
C PHE A 89 1.00 10.99 -3.46
N SER A 90 1.69 11.49 -4.48
CA SER A 90 1.68 10.90 -5.83
C SER A 90 2.09 9.41 -5.82
N ARG A 91 2.96 9.01 -4.90
CA ARG A 91 3.44 7.63 -4.74
C ARG A 91 2.44 6.72 -4.04
N ASN A 92 1.38 7.25 -3.43
CA ASN A 92 0.34 6.43 -2.79
C ASN A 92 -0.31 5.46 -3.78
N MET A 93 -0.40 5.83 -5.05
CA MET A 93 -0.91 4.94 -6.11
C MET A 93 0.00 3.71 -6.29
N GLU A 94 1.31 3.90 -6.28
CA GLU A 94 2.27 2.79 -6.37
C GLU A 94 2.20 1.91 -5.12
N CYS A 95 2.13 2.52 -3.92
CA CYS A 95 1.95 1.81 -2.66
C CYS A 95 0.65 0.98 -2.66
N ALA A 96 -0.46 1.55 -3.16
CA ALA A 96 -1.72 0.84 -3.29
C ALA A 96 -1.60 -0.36 -4.24
N GLN A 97 -0.94 -0.19 -5.39
CA GLN A 97 -0.67 -1.30 -6.33
C GLN A 97 0.20 -2.39 -5.69
N MET A 98 1.24 -2.02 -4.94
CA MET A 98 2.08 -2.97 -4.22
C MET A 98 1.29 -3.74 -3.15
N LYS A 99 0.41 -3.07 -2.40
CA LYS A 99 -0.49 -3.72 -1.43
C LYS A 99 -1.45 -4.70 -2.12
N LYS A 100 -2.09 -4.31 -3.23
CA LYS A 100 -2.98 -5.24 -3.98
C LYS A 100 -2.22 -6.45 -4.52
N LEU A 101 -0.97 -6.28 -4.96
CA LEU A 101 -0.10 -7.39 -5.38
C LEU A 101 0.24 -8.31 -4.20
N ALA A 102 0.61 -7.75 -3.05
CA ALA A 102 0.89 -8.50 -1.84
C ALA A 102 -0.33 -9.33 -1.42
N TRP A 103 -1.51 -8.70 -1.34
CA TRP A 103 -2.78 -9.37 -1.05
C TRP A 103 -3.05 -10.54 -2.01
N LYS A 104 -2.91 -10.32 -3.32
CA LYS A 104 -3.14 -11.36 -4.33
C LYS A 104 -2.18 -12.54 -4.17
N LEU A 105 -0.92 -12.26 -3.81
CA LEU A 105 0.05 -13.32 -3.51
C LEU A 105 -0.33 -14.10 -2.25
N ARG A 106 -0.80 -13.43 -1.18
CA ARG A 106 -1.26 -14.11 0.05
C ARG A 106 -2.37 -15.11 -0.26
N LYS A 107 -3.37 -14.70 -1.05
CA LYS A 107 -4.51 -15.55 -1.41
C LYS A 107 -4.14 -16.80 -2.22
N ASN A 108 -3.07 -16.71 -3.01
CA ASN A 108 -2.65 -17.80 -3.90
C ASN A 108 -1.54 -18.67 -3.30
N SER A 109 -1.01 -18.29 -2.14
CA SER A 109 0.14 -18.91 -1.48
C SER A 109 -0.30 -19.63 -0.22
N THR A 110 0.27 -20.80 0.06
CA THR A 110 0.34 -21.29 1.45
C THR A 110 1.28 -20.37 2.23
N GLU A 111 0.99 -20.12 3.52
CA GLU A 111 1.70 -19.15 4.37
C GLU A 111 3.24 -19.25 4.28
N SER A 112 3.75 -20.47 4.10
CA SER A 112 5.17 -20.80 3.95
C SER A 112 5.84 -20.22 2.69
N ASP A 113 5.13 -19.99 1.59
CA ASP A 113 5.73 -19.57 0.30
C ASP A 113 6.02 -18.05 0.22
N MET A 114 5.38 -17.28 1.10
CA MET A 114 5.53 -15.81 1.15
C MET A 114 6.85 -15.38 1.80
N LEU A 115 7.27 -16.08 2.85
CA LEU A 115 8.47 -15.80 3.64
C LEU A 115 9.72 -16.56 3.14
N GLN A 116 9.58 -17.44 2.15
CA GLN A 116 10.68 -18.30 1.74
C GLN A 116 11.86 -17.55 1.09
N ILE A 117 12.93 -17.51 1.89
CA ILE A 117 14.35 -17.33 1.53
C ILE A 117 14.96 -18.66 1.05
N VAL A 118 14.28 -19.78 1.22
CA VAL A 118 14.73 -21.12 0.77
C VAL A 118 14.07 -21.48 -0.57
N PRO A 119 14.74 -22.20 -1.49
CA PRO A 119 14.09 -22.70 -2.70
C PRO A 119 13.05 -23.74 -2.29
N ALA A 120 11.76 -23.39 -2.40
CA ALA A 120 10.69 -24.38 -2.33
C ALA A 120 11.02 -25.52 -3.30
N GLN A 121 11.01 -26.76 -2.82
CA GLN A 121 11.13 -27.94 -3.67
C GLN A 121 10.11 -27.82 -4.82
N PRO A 122 10.50 -28.15 -6.06
CA PRO A 122 9.63 -27.96 -7.21
C PRO A 122 8.45 -28.92 -7.08
N LYS A 123 7.31 -28.43 -6.55
CA LYS A 123 6.02 -29.06 -6.82
C LYS A 123 5.93 -29.16 -8.34
N GLN A 124 5.88 -30.39 -8.86
CA GLN A 124 5.85 -30.69 -10.30
C GLN A 124 4.65 -29.97 -10.93
N LYS A 125 4.88 -28.74 -11.37
CA LYS A 125 3.91 -27.94 -12.12
C LYS A 125 4.02 -28.34 -13.58
N PRO A 126 2.89 -28.51 -14.30
CA PRO A 126 2.91 -28.86 -15.70
C PRO A 126 3.86 -27.94 -16.46
N THR A 127 4.73 -28.53 -17.28
CA THR A 127 5.69 -27.79 -18.07
C THR A 127 4.94 -27.06 -19.18
N ASP A 128 4.40 -25.88 -18.86
CA ASP A 128 3.78 -25.00 -19.84
C ASP A 128 4.79 -24.77 -20.98
N SER A 129 4.46 -25.28 -22.16
CA SER A 129 5.29 -25.17 -23.38
C SER A 129 5.09 -23.82 -24.08
N THR A 130 4.04 -23.08 -23.72
CA THR A 130 3.66 -21.81 -24.34
C THR A 130 3.44 -20.69 -23.32
N CYS A 131 3.59 -19.44 -23.76
CA CYS A 131 3.34 -18.26 -22.93
C CYS A 131 1.84 -18.10 -22.63
N ARG A 132 1.47 -17.96 -21.35
CA ARG A 132 0.08 -17.74 -20.91
C ARG A 132 -0.61 -16.52 -21.55
N VAL A 133 0.15 -15.51 -21.96
CA VAL A 133 -0.41 -14.25 -22.47
C VAL A 133 -0.54 -14.26 -23.99
N CYS A 134 0.50 -14.66 -24.71
CA CYS A 134 0.59 -14.56 -26.17
C CYS A 134 0.64 -15.92 -26.89
N SER A 135 0.55 -17.03 -26.15
CA SER A 135 0.54 -18.42 -26.66
C SER A 135 1.77 -18.85 -27.47
N LYS A 136 2.81 -18.01 -27.58
CA LYS A 136 4.07 -18.36 -28.25
C LYS A 136 4.78 -19.50 -27.53
N SER A 137 5.23 -20.50 -28.28
CA SER A 137 6.01 -21.61 -27.76
C SER A 137 7.40 -21.16 -27.26
N PHE A 138 7.90 -21.83 -26.24
CA PHE A 138 9.27 -21.67 -25.73
C PHE A 138 10.30 -22.56 -26.43
N SER A 139 9.90 -23.35 -27.44
CA SER A 139 10.70 -24.39 -28.11
C SER A 139 12.11 -23.94 -28.56
N PHE A 140 12.30 -22.68 -28.92
CA PHE A 140 13.59 -22.16 -29.42
C PHE A 140 14.36 -21.28 -28.41
N LEU A 141 13.80 -21.00 -27.22
CA LEU A 141 14.33 -20.02 -26.27
C LEU A 141 14.13 -20.46 -24.81
N GLN A 142 14.60 -21.66 -24.46
CA GLN A 142 14.45 -22.24 -23.12
C GLN A 142 14.92 -21.29 -21.98
N GLY A 143 15.90 -20.41 -22.22
CA GLY A 143 16.39 -19.41 -21.25
C GLY A 143 15.50 -18.19 -21.01
N ARG A 144 14.41 -17.98 -21.77
CA ARG A 144 13.53 -16.80 -21.66
C ARG A 144 12.18 -17.07 -20.98
N LYS A 145 11.96 -18.29 -20.50
CA LYS A 145 10.77 -18.67 -19.73
C LYS A 145 10.86 -18.05 -18.33
N LYS A 146 9.84 -17.31 -17.92
CA LYS A 146 9.63 -16.85 -16.55
C LYS A 146 8.34 -17.44 -16.02
N THR A 147 8.20 -17.47 -14.69
CA THR A 147 6.97 -17.92 -14.02
C THR A 147 6.29 -16.72 -13.37
N CYS A 148 5.01 -16.52 -13.67
CA CYS A 148 4.22 -15.50 -13.00
C CYS A 148 3.96 -15.92 -11.55
N LYS A 149 4.30 -15.07 -10.58
CA LYS A 149 4.10 -15.39 -9.15
C LYS A 149 2.65 -15.34 -8.66
N SER A 150 1.74 -14.77 -9.46
CA SER A 150 0.31 -14.76 -9.14
C SER A 150 -0.40 -16.01 -9.64
N CYS A 151 -0.31 -16.34 -10.93
CA CYS A 151 -1.01 -17.48 -11.52
C CYS A 151 -0.16 -18.74 -11.73
N ASP A 152 1.13 -18.71 -11.37
CA ASP A 152 2.10 -19.80 -11.52
C ASP A 152 2.35 -20.33 -12.94
N ARG A 153 1.79 -19.67 -13.96
CA ARG A 153 1.95 -20.06 -15.36
C ARG A 153 3.19 -19.45 -16.02
N ALA A 154 3.63 -20.10 -17.08
CA ALA A 154 4.79 -19.65 -17.85
C ALA A 154 4.49 -18.40 -18.68
N VAL A 155 5.46 -17.49 -18.74
CA VAL A 155 5.35 -16.22 -19.45
C VAL A 155 6.68 -15.85 -20.10
N CYS A 156 6.63 -15.32 -21.31
CA CYS A 156 7.82 -14.81 -22.00
C CYS A 156 8.25 -13.45 -21.44
N SER A 157 9.48 -13.02 -21.70
CA SER A 157 10.01 -11.74 -21.22
C SER A 157 9.17 -10.53 -21.61
N ARG A 158 8.58 -10.51 -22.82
CA ARG A 158 7.72 -9.40 -23.29
C ARG A 158 6.38 -9.30 -22.57
N CYS A 159 5.87 -10.42 -22.08
CA CYS A 159 4.59 -10.47 -21.38
C CYS A 159 4.76 -10.46 -19.84
N CYS A 160 6.00 -10.37 -19.37
CA CYS A 160 6.36 -10.38 -17.96
C CYS A 160 6.75 -8.98 -17.50
N VAL A 161 6.20 -8.56 -16.36
CA VAL A 161 6.54 -7.31 -15.68
C VAL A 161 7.13 -7.64 -14.32
N LYS A 162 8.24 -7.00 -13.96
CA LYS A 162 8.80 -7.07 -12.61
C LYS A 162 8.18 -5.97 -11.76
N LYS A 163 7.64 -6.31 -10.60
CA LYS A 163 7.10 -5.36 -9.62
C LYS A 163 7.71 -5.61 -8.24
N LEU A 164 7.95 -4.54 -7.51
CA LEU A 164 8.28 -4.62 -6.09
C LEU A 164 7.02 -5.05 -5.32
N VAL A 165 7.19 -5.94 -4.37
CA VAL A 165 6.13 -6.33 -3.43
C VAL A 165 6.70 -6.15 -2.04
N CYS A 166 5.94 -5.51 -1.17
CA CYS A 166 6.28 -5.26 0.23
C CYS A 166 5.31 -6.06 1.10
N VAL A 167 5.83 -6.79 2.09
CA VAL A 167 5.03 -7.52 3.08
C VAL A 167 5.56 -7.20 4.47
N MET A 168 4.67 -7.13 5.46
CA MET A 168 5.06 -7.02 6.87
C MET A 168 5.81 -8.28 7.30
N ALA A 169 6.95 -8.11 7.96
CA ALA A 169 7.72 -9.21 8.51
C ALA A 169 6.98 -9.83 9.72
N PRO A 170 7.34 -11.07 10.12
CA PRO A 170 6.75 -11.72 11.29
C PRO A 170 6.93 -10.95 12.60
N ASP A 171 7.94 -10.08 12.69
CA ASP A 171 8.19 -9.21 13.85
C ASP A 171 7.17 -8.05 13.98
N GLN A 172 6.25 -7.91 13.02
CA GLN A 172 5.23 -6.85 12.94
C GLN A 172 5.78 -5.42 12.89
N CYS A 173 7.09 -5.24 12.76
CA CYS A 173 7.77 -3.94 12.81
C CYS A 173 8.60 -3.66 11.55
N SER A 174 9.03 -4.70 10.85
CA SER A 174 9.86 -4.59 9.65
C SER A 174 9.05 -4.82 8.38
N ILE A 175 9.50 -4.23 7.27
CA ILE A 175 8.93 -4.45 5.93
C ILE A 175 9.92 -5.26 5.11
N LEU A 176 9.48 -6.41 4.60
CA LEU A 176 10.23 -7.22 3.65
C LEU A 176 9.88 -6.80 2.22
N GLU A 177 10.90 -6.46 1.44
CA GLU A 177 10.76 -6.07 0.05
C GLU A 177 11.33 -7.13 -0.90
N LYS A 178 10.57 -7.50 -1.94
CA LYS A 178 11.05 -8.45 -2.95
C LYS A 178 10.51 -8.14 -4.32
N LYS A 179 11.39 -8.07 -5.33
CA LYS A 179 10.99 -7.97 -6.74
C LYS A 179 10.45 -9.33 -7.20
N ARG A 180 9.22 -9.33 -7.73
CA ARG A 180 8.54 -10.52 -8.25
C ARG A 180 8.13 -10.31 -9.71
N SER A 181 8.03 -11.42 -10.44
CA SER A 181 7.64 -11.43 -11.86
C SER A 181 6.15 -11.78 -12.00
N PHE A 182 5.43 -10.97 -12.77
CA PHE A 182 4.00 -11.15 -13.02
C PHE A 182 3.72 -11.10 -14.53
N CYS A 183 2.73 -11.86 -15.00
CA CYS A 183 2.25 -11.68 -16.37
C CYS A 183 1.38 -10.41 -16.47
N SER A 184 1.32 -9.80 -17.65
CA SER A 184 0.54 -8.58 -17.87
C SER A 184 -0.95 -8.73 -17.53
N ARG A 185 -1.54 -9.91 -17.75
CA ARG A 185 -2.94 -10.20 -17.38
C ARG A 185 -3.17 -10.11 -15.86
N CYS A 186 -2.32 -10.76 -15.06
CA CYS A 186 -2.43 -10.69 -13.60
C CYS A 186 -2.17 -9.26 -13.06
N ILE A 187 -1.26 -8.50 -13.69
CA ILE A 187 -1.07 -7.08 -13.33
C ILE A 187 -2.37 -6.31 -13.58
N HIS A 188 -2.97 -6.48 -14.75
CA HIS A 188 -4.21 -5.79 -15.12
C HIS A 188 -5.37 -6.12 -14.16
N GLU A 189 -5.58 -7.40 -13.88
CA GLU A 189 -6.59 -7.87 -12.91
C GLU A 189 -6.39 -7.25 -11.52
N VAL A 190 -5.15 -7.23 -11.02
CA VAL A 190 -4.82 -6.64 -9.72
C VAL A 190 -5.08 -5.13 -9.71
N MET A 191 -4.74 -4.43 -10.78
CA MET A 191 -4.98 -2.98 -10.87
C MET A 191 -6.48 -2.65 -10.84
N GLN A 192 -7.32 -3.46 -11.50
CA GLN A 192 -8.77 -3.31 -11.54
C GLN A 192 -9.52 -3.87 -10.33
N SER A 193 -8.85 -4.60 -9.45
CA SER A 193 -9.49 -5.18 -8.27
C SER A 193 -10.05 -4.11 -7.33
N ASP A 194 -11.22 -4.34 -6.74
CA ASP A 194 -11.85 -3.39 -5.81
C ASP A 194 -11.02 -3.22 -4.52
N PRO A 195 -10.46 -2.02 -4.27
CA PRO A 195 -9.65 -1.76 -3.08
C PRO A 195 -10.45 -1.84 -1.77
N VAL A 196 -11.78 -1.69 -1.80
CA VAL A 196 -12.62 -1.79 -0.60
C VAL A 196 -12.84 -3.25 -0.23
N ALA A 197 -13.13 -4.11 -1.21
CA ALA A 197 -13.24 -5.56 -1.01
C ALA A 197 -11.92 -6.17 -0.48
N ILE A 198 -10.83 -5.93 -1.20
CA ILE A 198 -9.56 -5.41 -0.64
C ILE A 198 -9.37 -5.45 0.88
N ALA A 199 -9.50 -4.24 1.43
CA ALA A 199 -9.32 -3.94 2.84
C ALA A 199 -10.26 -4.73 3.75
N ARG A 200 -11.51 -5.00 3.35
CA ARG A 200 -12.44 -5.81 4.15
C ARG A 200 -11.94 -7.23 4.36
N ASP A 201 -11.42 -7.84 3.31
CA ASP A 201 -10.83 -9.18 3.37
C ASP A 201 -9.60 -9.21 4.28
N GLU A 202 -8.70 -8.24 4.16
CA GLU A 202 -7.54 -8.12 5.05
C GLU A 202 -7.96 -7.95 6.52
N LEU A 203 -8.95 -7.09 6.81
CA LEU A 203 -9.48 -6.90 8.17
C LEU A 203 -10.11 -8.18 8.73
N ALA A 204 -10.83 -8.95 7.91
CA ALA A 204 -11.40 -10.23 8.33
C ALA A 204 -10.30 -11.23 8.70
N THR A 205 -9.18 -11.25 7.98
CA THR A 205 -8.03 -12.11 8.28
C THR A 205 -7.19 -11.66 9.48
N MET A 206 -7.26 -10.38 9.86
CA MET A 206 -6.54 -9.84 11.01
C MET A 206 -7.28 -10.00 12.34
N ARG A 207 -8.56 -10.36 12.35
CA ARG A 207 -9.30 -10.58 13.60
C ARG A 207 -8.65 -11.74 14.36
N PRO A 208 -8.19 -11.52 15.60
CA PRO A 208 -7.77 -12.63 16.46
C PRO A 208 -8.93 -13.60 16.61
N SER A 209 -8.65 -14.90 16.52
CA SER A 209 -9.50 -15.92 17.11
C SER A 209 -9.53 -15.67 18.62
N GLU A 210 -10.67 -15.15 19.08
CA GLU A 210 -11.07 -14.86 20.47
C GLU A 210 -10.51 -13.61 21.17
N PRO A 211 -11.35 -12.91 21.96
CA PRO A 211 -10.90 -11.80 22.79
C PRO A 211 -10.13 -12.31 24.00
N VAL A 212 -8.93 -11.80 24.22
CA VAL A 212 -8.23 -11.94 25.50
C VAL A 212 -9.02 -11.12 26.52
N GLU A 213 -9.73 -11.82 27.42
CA GLU A 213 -10.28 -11.22 28.64
C GLU A 213 -9.13 -10.57 29.42
N TYR A 214 -9.11 -9.24 29.45
CA TYR A 214 -8.35 -8.52 30.45
C TYR A 214 -9.24 -8.40 31.69
N SER A 215 -9.04 -9.29 32.65
CA SER A 215 -9.57 -9.11 34.00
C SER A 215 -8.93 -7.87 34.62
N LEU A 216 -9.78 -6.95 35.08
CA LEU A 216 -9.44 -5.78 35.89
C LEU A 216 -8.90 -6.19 37.27
#